data_AF-A0A958TMT6-F1
#
_entry.id   AF-A0A958TMT6-F1
#
_cell.length_a   1.000
_cell.length_b   1.000
_cell.length_c   1.000
_cell.angle_alpha   90.00
_cell.angle_beta   90.00
_cell.angle_gamma   90.00
#
_symmetry.space_group_name_H-M   'P 1'
#
loop_
_entity.id
_entity.type
_entity.pdbx_description
1 polymer ?
#
loop_
_entity_poly.entity_id
_entity_poly.type
_entity_poly.pdbx_seq_one_letter_code
_entity_poly.pdbx_strand_id
1 'polypeptide(L)'
;QVGEFANDGVDATGVSTDAGTGNTIVNNNNLVLKMLKSAITNVNEPIWDLMMKNIYDTGAYQLSQEDFKLNIFYTESSPVNYIKPVEGTTFPLFNNNTPSDPTDDTEITQTPLIRLFHSDQLNFNNDPQQNGDGFFDFVPGITVIQQNGKIIFTKVEPFGRYLFDVLDDDGNPNNNEADYEANTPYTNPNQEKYVYDILYKGTKTAALEENEKNKFQIKGRYKSSGSDGIAIGAFNVPRGSVKVTAGGRVLVEGVDYTVDYTAGRVQILDEALKASNTPINVSVENNAVFGQQTRRFAGVNVEHQFNENFVLGATFLNLSERPITQKANYNSESVNNTIFGINGNYSTEVPFLTRLANKLPNIDTDVPSNLSLRGEFAYLAPGAPKGTNFDGEATAYVDDFEGSQGSIDLLSPQAWFLSSRPRTVNGVTEDNPINSPGIENGYNRAFLNWYTIDPIFYSSQRPGEINDDDISNLYTRRVFIDEIFPQVDLVQGQSTIIPTLDLTYYPTERGPYNFEPVSASDANGDGVLDNPTQNWAGITRQITSTDFEQANVEYIEFWLQDPFLDNPSNPGGKLFIDLGNISEDVLK
;
A
#
# COMPACT_ATOMS: atom_id res chain seq x y z
N GLN A 1 -36.22 7.87 -2.79
CA GLN A 1 -35.19 8.39 -3.70
C GLN A 1 -34.43 9.48 -2.96
N VAL A 2 -33.09 9.42 -2.92
CA VAL A 2 -32.24 10.33 -2.10
C VAL A 2 -31.31 11.20 -2.96
N GLY A 3 -31.68 11.40 -4.23
CA GLY A 3 -30.97 12.21 -5.23
C GLY A 3 -31.75 12.24 -6.55
N GLU A 4 -31.29 13.03 -7.51
CA GLU A 4 -31.95 13.20 -8.81
C GLU A 4 -31.32 12.34 -9.91
N PHE A 5 -32.14 11.72 -10.76
CA PHE A 5 -31.66 11.03 -11.95
C PHE A 5 -31.73 11.97 -13.16
N ALA A 6 -30.77 11.85 -14.09
CA ALA A 6 -30.71 12.71 -15.27
C ALA A 6 -31.98 12.70 -16.15
N ASN A 7 -32.75 11.59 -16.14
CA ASN A 7 -33.96 11.45 -16.96
C ASN A 7 -35.24 11.96 -16.26
N ASP A 8 -35.16 12.34 -14.98
CA ASP A 8 -36.29 12.79 -14.16
C ASP A 8 -36.02 14.20 -13.55
N GLY A 9 -34.81 14.72 -13.76
CA GLY A 9 -34.35 16.01 -13.25
C GLY A 9 -34.54 17.16 -14.23
N VAL A 10 -33.92 18.29 -13.89
CA VAL A 10 -33.89 19.50 -14.72
C VAL A 10 -33.06 19.30 -15.99
N ASP A 11 -33.47 19.94 -17.08
CA ASP A 11 -32.69 19.98 -18.32
C ASP A 11 -31.30 20.58 -18.05
N ALA A 12 -30.25 19.97 -18.61
CA ALA A 12 -28.87 20.39 -18.36
C ALA A 12 -28.59 21.86 -18.71
N THR A 13 -29.19 22.34 -19.80
CA THR A 13 -29.05 23.73 -20.25
C THR A 13 -30.38 24.25 -20.78
N GLY A 14 -30.88 25.31 -20.15
CA GLY A 14 -31.97 26.13 -20.66
C GLY A 14 -31.42 27.32 -21.44
N VAL A 15 -32.01 27.63 -22.59
CA VAL A 15 -31.67 28.82 -23.37
C VAL A 15 -32.88 29.75 -23.38
N SER A 16 -32.70 30.98 -22.90
CA SER A 16 -33.71 32.04 -23.01
C SER A 16 -33.14 33.24 -23.75
N THR A 17 -33.99 34.14 -24.19
CA THR A 17 -33.57 35.38 -24.86
C THR A 17 -34.01 36.56 -24.01
N ASP A 18 -33.08 37.44 -23.66
CA ASP A 18 -33.39 38.66 -22.90
C ASP A 18 -34.31 39.57 -23.74
N ALA A 19 -35.49 39.88 -23.21
CA ALA A 19 -36.48 40.70 -23.87
C ALA A 19 -36.05 42.18 -24.05
N GLY A 20 -35.08 42.66 -23.26
CA GLY A 20 -34.57 44.03 -23.32
C GLY A 20 -33.35 44.22 -24.23
N THR A 21 -32.46 43.22 -24.30
CA THR A 21 -31.20 43.30 -25.05
C THR A 21 -31.16 42.42 -26.30
N GLY A 22 -32.06 41.44 -26.43
CA GLY A 22 -32.07 40.46 -27.52
C GLY A 22 -30.96 39.40 -27.42
N ASN A 23 -30.18 39.40 -26.34
CA ASN A 23 -29.08 38.47 -26.15
C ASN A 23 -29.58 37.10 -25.67
N THR A 24 -28.91 36.05 -26.14
CA THR A 24 -29.12 34.68 -25.66
C THR A 24 -28.54 34.52 -24.26
N ILE A 25 -29.38 34.13 -23.30
CA ILE A 25 -29.00 33.76 -21.95
C ILE A 25 -28.95 32.24 -21.88
N VAL A 26 -27.78 31.71 -21.51
CA VAL A 26 -27.56 30.28 -21.28
C VAL A 26 -27.61 30.03 -19.77
N ASN A 27 -28.62 29.28 -19.33
CA ASN A 27 -28.77 28.87 -17.94
C ASN A 27 -28.40 27.40 -17.83
N ASN A 28 -27.26 27.12 -17.21
CA ASN A 28 -26.88 25.76 -16.86
C ASN A 28 -27.51 25.40 -15.53
N ASN A 29 -28.19 24.26 -15.48
CA ASN A 29 -28.79 23.75 -14.24
C ASN A 29 -27.89 22.66 -13.64
N ASN A 30 -27.87 22.59 -12.31
CA ASN A 30 -27.12 21.58 -11.58
C ASN A 30 -28.05 20.45 -11.14
N LEU A 31 -27.58 19.20 -11.25
CA LEU A 31 -28.27 18.04 -10.71
C LEU A 31 -27.98 17.93 -9.21
N VAL A 32 -29.01 17.77 -8.38
CA VAL A 32 -28.83 17.64 -6.93
C VAL A 32 -28.63 16.17 -6.56
N LEU A 33 -27.46 15.86 -6.00
CA LEU A 33 -27.03 14.51 -5.66
C LEU A 33 -26.62 14.41 -4.18
N LYS A 34 -26.62 13.17 -3.66
CA LYS A 34 -26.05 12.87 -2.35
C LYS A 34 -24.53 12.73 -2.45
N MET A 35 -23.80 13.57 -1.72
CA MET A 35 -22.35 13.47 -1.59
C MET A 35 -21.98 12.28 -0.69
N LEU A 36 -21.06 11.43 -1.15
CA LEU A 36 -20.52 10.30 -0.38
C LEU A 36 -19.07 10.52 0.06
N LYS A 37 -18.31 11.31 -0.69
CA LYS A 37 -16.94 11.70 -0.38
C LYS A 37 -16.69 13.10 -0.94
N SER A 38 -16.15 13.99 -0.11
CA SER A 38 -15.71 15.32 -0.52
C SER A 38 -14.27 15.27 -1.05
N ALA A 39 -13.87 16.31 -1.80
CA ALA A 39 -12.48 16.49 -2.20
C ALA A 39 -11.56 16.72 -0.99
N ILE A 40 -12.06 17.42 0.03
CA ILE A 40 -11.37 17.61 1.31
C ILE A 40 -11.89 16.56 2.28
N THR A 41 -11.00 15.70 2.76
CA THR A 41 -11.32 14.73 3.81
C THR A 41 -11.34 15.46 5.16
N ASN A 42 -12.52 15.55 5.78
CA ASN A 42 -12.67 16.00 7.16
C ASN A 42 -13.32 14.87 7.95
N VAL A 43 -12.60 14.32 8.91
CA VAL A 43 -13.05 13.16 9.71
C VAL A 43 -14.18 13.53 10.68
N ASN A 44 -14.36 14.81 10.99
CA ASN A 44 -15.43 15.29 11.88
C ASN A 44 -16.79 15.45 11.17
N GLU A 45 -16.82 15.35 9.84
CA GLU A 45 -18.05 15.50 9.06
C GLU A 45 -18.79 14.16 8.92
N PRO A 46 -20.13 14.11 8.99
CA PRO A 46 -20.91 12.86 8.92
C PRO A 46 -20.73 12.05 7.62
N ILE A 47 -20.18 12.67 6.58
CA ILE A 47 -19.83 11.97 5.33
C ILE A 47 -18.70 10.96 5.55
N TRP A 48 -17.85 11.16 6.56
CA TRP A 48 -16.79 10.23 6.96
C TRP A 48 -17.36 8.90 7.45
N ASP A 49 -18.48 8.93 8.16
CA ASP A 49 -19.15 7.76 8.70
C ASP A 49 -19.87 6.94 7.61
N LEU A 50 -20.14 7.55 6.44
CA LEU A 50 -20.67 6.83 5.29
C LEU A 50 -19.63 5.87 4.67
N MET A 51 -18.34 6.09 4.93
CA MET A 51 -17.29 5.18 4.48
C MET A 51 -17.34 3.89 5.29
N MET A 52 -17.57 2.76 4.62
CA MET A 52 -17.53 1.45 5.26
C MET A 52 -16.09 1.03 5.57
N LYS A 53 -15.79 0.80 6.84
CA LYS A 53 -14.45 0.44 7.36
C LYS A 53 -14.40 -0.99 7.95
N ASN A 54 -15.41 -1.79 7.67
CA ASN A 54 -15.58 -3.18 8.15
C ASN A 54 -15.34 -4.24 7.06
N ILE A 55 -14.77 -3.84 5.92
CA ILE A 55 -14.53 -4.70 4.75
C ILE A 55 -13.02 -4.89 4.57
N TYR A 56 -12.57 -6.15 4.63
CA TYR A 56 -11.16 -6.54 4.57
C TYR A 56 -10.88 -7.33 3.30
N ASP A 57 -9.85 -6.92 2.56
CA ASP A 57 -9.45 -7.57 1.31
C ASP A 57 -8.53 -8.77 1.58
N THR A 58 -8.80 -9.90 0.92
CA THR A 58 -7.94 -11.09 0.98
C THR A 58 -6.92 -11.14 -0.18
N GLY A 59 -7.06 -10.24 -1.17
CA GLY A 59 -6.30 -10.27 -2.43
C GLY A 59 -6.73 -11.40 -3.39
N ALA A 60 -7.73 -12.18 -3.01
CA ALA A 60 -8.23 -13.31 -3.78
C ALA A 60 -9.33 -12.90 -4.76
N TYR A 61 -9.53 -13.72 -5.79
CA TYR A 61 -10.70 -13.66 -6.65
C TYR A 61 -11.48 -14.97 -6.57
N GLN A 62 -12.80 -14.87 -6.69
CA GLN A 62 -13.70 -16.02 -6.72
C GLN A 62 -13.47 -16.98 -5.54
N LEU A 63 -13.62 -16.46 -4.31
CA LEU A 63 -13.49 -17.26 -3.10
C LEU A 63 -14.51 -18.41 -3.08
N SER A 64 -13.99 -19.64 -2.96
CA SER A 64 -14.80 -20.82 -2.70
C SER A 64 -15.11 -20.92 -1.21
N GLN A 65 -16.34 -21.32 -0.88
CA GLN A 65 -16.71 -21.71 0.49
C GLN A 65 -15.97 -22.97 0.93
N GLU A 66 -15.65 -23.85 -0.02
CA GLU A 66 -14.97 -25.11 0.26
C GLU A 66 -13.57 -24.85 0.84
N ASP A 67 -13.28 -25.49 1.97
CA ASP A 67 -12.03 -25.36 2.72
C ASP A 67 -11.66 -23.93 3.14
N PHE A 68 -12.59 -22.98 3.04
CA PHE A 68 -12.44 -21.66 3.60
C PHE A 68 -12.34 -21.77 5.12
N LYS A 69 -11.24 -21.23 5.68
CA LYS A 69 -11.11 -21.07 7.13
C LYS A 69 -10.55 -19.70 7.39
N LEU A 70 -11.24 -18.94 8.22
CA LEU A 70 -10.81 -17.65 8.71
C LEU A 70 -10.91 -17.66 10.22
N ASN A 71 -9.92 -17.05 10.88
CA ASN A 71 -9.92 -16.85 12.30
C ASN A 71 -9.32 -15.48 12.62
N ILE A 72 -9.73 -14.94 13.76
CA ILE A 72 -9.28 -13.64 14.25
C ILE A 72 -8.38 -13.91 15.45
N PHE A 73 -7.22 -13.25 15.46
CA PHE A 73 -6.23 -13.36 16.52
C PHE A 73 -5.99 -11.99 17.12
N TYR A 74 -5.73 -11.95 18.42
CA TYR A 74 -5.16 -10.81 19.11
C TYR A 74 -3.68 -11.10 19.37
N THR A 75 -2.80 -10.25 18.84
CA THR A 75 -1.34 -10.43 18.85
C THR A 75 -0.68 -9.38 19.75
N GLU A 76 -0.42 -9.76 21.00
CA GLU A 76 0.37 -8.93 21.92
C GLU A 76 1.80 -9.46 22.03
N SER A 77 1.99 -10.59 22.71
CA SER A 77 3.27 -11.33 22.72
C SER A 77 3.23 -12.55 21.80
N SER A 78 2.07 -13.19 21.71
CA SER A 78 1.80 -14.32 20.83
C SER A 78 0.36 -14.24 20.31
N PRO A 79 0.07 -14.74 19.10
CA PRO A 79 -1.29 -14.77 18.59
C PRO A 79 -2.19 -15.69 19.43
N VAL A 80 -3.20 -15.12 20.06
CA VAL A 80 -4.27 -15.86 20.75
C VAL A 80 -5.62 -15.54 20.10
N ASN A 81 -6.54 -16.50 20.06
CA ASN A 81 -7.84 -16.32 19.43
C ASN A 81 -8.94 -15.94 20.43
N TYR A 82 -8.60 -15.32 21.55
CA TYR A 82 -9.52 -14.83 22.58
C TYR A 82 -8.90 -13.64 23.34
N ILE A 83 -9.72 -12.79 23.97
CA ILE A 83 -9.26 -11.70 24.83
C ILE A 83 -9.21 -12.12 26.32
N LYS A 84 -8.43 -11.40 27.11
CA LYS A 84 -8.32 -11.58 28.58
C LYS A 84 -8.57 -10.24 29.29
N PRO A 85 -9.24 -10.22 30.45
CA PRO A 85 -9.43 -8.97 31.16
C PRO A 85 -8.08 -8.41 31.61
N VAL A 86 -8.00 -7.08 31.74
CA VAL A 86 -6.86 -6.41 32.38
C VAL A 86 -6.76 -6.89 33.83
N GLU A 87 -5.53 -7.05 34.33
CA GLU A 87 -5.29 -7.57 35.68
C GLU A 87 -6.06 -6.75 36.75
N GLY A 88 -6.84 -7.43 37.59
CA GLY A 88 -7.68 -6.79 38.60
C GLY A 88 -9.08 -6.35 38.11
N THR A 89 -9.42 -6.58 36.84
CA THR A 89 -10.75 -6.34 36.28
C THR A 89 -11.42 -7.65 35.84
N THR A 90 -12.72 -7.58 35.55
CA THR A 90 -13.52 -8.67 34.97
C THR A 90 -14.22 -8.15 33.72
N PHE A 91 -14.57 -9.05 32.80
CA PHE A 91 -15.44 -8.67 31.68
C PHE A 91 -16.91 -8.67 32.11
N PRO A 92 -17.76 -7.86 31.46
CA PRO A 92 -19.21 -7.95 31.65
C PRO A 92 -19.76 -9.29 31.11
N LEU A 93 -21.05 -9.54 31.41
CA LEU A 93 -21.76 -10.65 30.78
C LEU A 93 -21.93 -10.37 29.29
N PHE A 94 -21.55 -11.33 28.47
CA PHE A 94 -21.68 -11.27 27.03
C PHE A 94 -22.95 -12.01 26.61
N ASN A 95 -23.79 -11.31 25.84
CA ASN A 95 -24.92 -11.91 25.15
C ASN A 95 -24.37 -12.98 24.21
N ASN A 96 -24.69 -14.25 24.48
CA ASN A 96 -24.08 -15.42 23.84
C ASN A 96 -24.59 -15.66 22.41
N ASN A 97 -24.75 -14.57 21.64
CA ASN A 97 -25.24 -14.50 20.28
C ASN A 97 -26.72 -14.92 20.12
N THR A 98 -27.53 -14.70 21.15
CA THR A 98 -28.92 -15.13 21.27
C THR A 98 -29.79 -13.93 21.64
N PRO A 99 -30.23 -13.13 20.65
CA PRO A 99 -30.93 -11.87 20.89
C PRO A 99 -32.23 -12.00 21.70
N SER A 100 -32.79 -13.21 21.82
CA SER A 100 -34.10 -13.48 22.42
C SER A 100 -34.05 -14.24 23.75
N ASP A 101 -32.87 -14.64 24.23
CA ASP A 101 -32.76 -15.44 25.46
C ASP A 101 -31.67 -14.87 26.42
N PRO A 102 -32.02 -13.94 27.32
CA PRO A 102 -31.05 -13.38 28.28
C PRO A 102 -30.59 -14.39 29.35
N THR A 103 -31.08 -15.64 29.33
CA THR A 103 -30.67 -16.66 30.30
C THR A 103 -29.41 -17.41 29.92
N ASP A 104 -28.89 -17.19 28.71
CA ASP A 104 -27.66 -17.82 28.24
C ASP A 104 -26.46 -16.86 28.11
N ASP A 105 -26.61 -15.62 28.59
CA ASP A 105 -25.51 -14.67 28.76
C ASP A 105 -24.44 -15.26 29.68
N THR A 106 -23.18 -15.25 29.22
CA THR A 106 -22.04 -15.83 29.96
C THR A 106 -20.88 -14.84 30.04
N GLU A 107 -20.04 -14.97 31.06
CA GLU A 107 -18.82 -14.17 31.16
C GLU A 107 -17.88 -14.50 29.99
N ILE A 108 -17.23 -13.48 29.41
CA ILE A 108 -16.25 -13.62 28.33
C ILE A 108 -15.03 -14.38 28.86
N THR A 109 -15.04 -15.70 28.74
CA THR A 109 -14.01 -16.58 29.30
C THR A 109 -13.42 -17.46 28.21
N GLN A 110 -12.32 -16.99 27.61
CA GLN A 110 -11.67 -17.65 26.47
C GLN A 110 -12.60 -17.85 25.26
N THR A 111 -13.60 -17.00 25.10
CA THR A 111 -14.50 -16.98 23.94
C THR A 111 -13.70 -16.73 22.67
N PRO A 112 -13.82 -17.60 21.63
CA PRO A 112 -13.16 -17.38 20.35
C PRO A 112 -13.54 -16.02 19.74
N LEU A 113 -12.56 -15.29 19.19
CA LEU A 113 -12.80 -13.95 18.64
C LEU A 113 -13.81 -13.94 17.50
N ILE A 114 -13.83 -14.98 16.65
CA ILE A 114 -14.85 -15.12 15.60
C ILE A 114 -16.27 -15.13 16.19
N ARG A 115 -16.46 -15.73 17.36
CA ARG A 115 -17.74 -15.72 18.08
C ARG A 115 -18.00 -14.37 18.73
N LEU A 116 -16.99 -13.80 19.39
CA LEU A 116 -17.07 -12.49 20.03
C LEU A 116 -17.49 -11.40 19.02
N PHE A 117 -16.97 -11.44 17.79
CA PHE A 117 -17.29 -10.49 16.72
C PHE A 117 -18.51 -10.90 15.88
N HIS A 118 -19.37 -11.79 16.36
CA HIS A 118 -20.61 -12.18 15.67
C HIS A 118 -20.36 -12.70 14.24
N SER A 119 -19.23 -13.35 14.03
CA SER A 119 -18.80 -13.91 12.74
C SER A 119 -18.86 -15.44 12.70
N ASP A 120 -19.34 -16.07 13.78
CA ASP A 120 -19.58 -17.51 13.97
C ASP A 120 -20.87 -17.67 14.80
N GLN A 121 -22.00 -17.73 14.11
CA GLN A 121 -23.36 -17.85 14.65
C GLN A 121 -24.15 -18.98 13.97
N LEU A 122 -23.67 -19.46 12.83
CA LEU A 122 -24.35 -20.45 12.03
C LEU A 122 -23.62 -21.79 12.11
N ASN A 123 -24.30 -22.83 11.67
CA ASN A 123 -23.64 -24.09 11.34
C ASN A 123 -23.18 -24.09 9.87
N PHE A 124 -22.51 -25.17 9.47
CA PHE A 124 -22.07 -25.38 8.09
C PHE A 124 -23.16 -25.21 7.01
N ASN A 125 -24.43 -25.48 7.32
CA ASN A 125 -25.55 -25.31 6.40
C ASN A 125 -26.16 -23.89 6.43
N ASN A 126 -25.54 -22.96 7.14
CA ASN A 126 -26.01 -21.60 7.41
C ASN A 126 -27.29 -21.53 8.26
N ASP A 127 -27.62 -22.57 9.03
CA ASP A 127 -28.71 -22.50 10.01
C ASP A 127 -28.18 -21.97 11.36
N PRO A 128 -28.93 -21.13 12.09
CA PRO A 128 -28.51 -20.64 13.39
C PRO A 128 -28.20 -21.78 14.37
N GLN A 129 -27.04 -21.70 15.02
CA GLN A 129 -26.60 -22.66 16.03
C GLN A 129 -26.09 -21.92 17.27
N GLN A 130 -26.55 -22.34 18.45
CA GLN A 130 -26.03 -21.77 19.70
C GLN A 130 -24.52 -22.02 19.77
N ASN A 131 -23.75 -20.97 20.11
CA ASN A 131 -22.29 -20.99 20.11
C ASN A 131 -21.61 -21.20 18.73
N GLY A 132 -22.36 -21.20 17.63
CA GLY A 132 -21.79 -21.42 16.30
C GLY A 132 -21.14 -22.80 16.11
N ASP A 133 -20.46 -23.01 15.00
CA ASP A 133 -19.74 -24.26 14.68
C ASP A 133 -18.22 -24.17 14.85
N GLY A 134 -17.71 -23.00 15.26
CA GLY A 134 -16.29 -22.76 15.48
C GLY A 134 -15.53 -22.35 14.23
N PHE A 135 -16.23 -22.11 13.11
CA PHE A 135 -15.67 -21.57 11.87
C PHE A 135 -16.33 -20.22 11.55
N PHE A 136 -15.65 -19.44 10.71
CA PHE A 136 -16.23 -18.20 10.22
C PHE A 136 -17.42 -18.50 9.30
N ASP A 137 -18.56 -17.86 9.55
CA ASP A 137 -19.78 -17.98 8.76
C ASP A 137 -19.54 -17.49 7.33
N PHE A 138 -19.57 -18.39 6.35
CA PHE A 138 -19.43 -18.03 4.95
C PHE A 138 -20.81 -17.82 4.32
N VAL A 139 -21.28 -16.57 4.33
CA VAL A 139 -22.57 -16.18 3.76
C VAL A 139 -22.34 -15.17 2.62
N PRO A 140 -22.48 -15.60 1.35
CA PRO A 140 -22.28 -14.74 0.19
C PRO A 140 -23.13 -13.46 0.26
N GLY A 141 -22.48 -12.31 0.08
CA GLY A 141 -23.12 -10.99 0.10
C GLY A 141 -23.36 -10.40 1.49
N ILE A 142 -23.21 -11.18 2.57
CA ILE A 142 -23.34 -10.71 3.95
C ILE A 142 -21.97 -10.64 4.62
N THR A 143 -21.27 -11.78 4.73
CA THR A 143 -19.95 -11.88 5.38
C THR A 143 -18.81 -12.02 4.36
N VAL A 144 -19.11 -12.40 3.11
CA VAL A 144 -18.10 -12.56 2.05
C VAL A 144 -18.61 -12.05 0.70
N ILE A 145 -17.81 -11.21 0.02
CA ILE A 145 -17.96 -10.90 -1.41
C ILE A 145 -17.04 -11.83 -2.19
N GLN A 146 -17.60 -12.91 -2.74
CA GLN A 146 -16.82 -13.97 -3.39
C GLN A 146 -16.05 -13.48 -4.61
N GLN A 147 -16.65 -12.61 -5.43
CA GLN A 147 -16.09 -12.18 -6.71
C GLN A 147 -14.69 -11.55 -6.56
N ASN A 148 -14.56 -10.66 -5.57
CA ASN A 148 -13.34 -9.86 -5.36
C ASN A 148 -12.65 -10.22 -4.03
N GLY A 149 -13.00 -11.37 -3.45
CA GLY A 149 -12.38 -11.89 -2.24
C GLY A 149 -12.39 -10.95 -1.04
N LYS A 150 -13.52 -10.34 -0.71
CA LYS A 150 -13.62 -9.44 0.46
C LYS A 150 -14.37 -10.10 1.60
N ILE A 151 -13.87 -9.93 2.81
CA ILE A 151 -14.52 -10.35 4.05
C ILE A 151 -15.21 -9.13 4.65
N ILE A 152 -16.45 -9.29 5.09
CA ILE A 152 -17.28 -8.25 5.68
C ILE A 152 -17.62 -8.66 7.10
N PHE A 153 -17.37 -7.78 8.06
CA PHE A 153 -17.92 -7.94 9.40
C PHE A 153 -19.36 -7.44 9.45
N THR A 154 -20.21 -8.12 10.22
CA THR A 154 -21.64 -7.79 10.34
C THR A 154 -21.92 -6.54 11.17
N LYS A 155 -20.88 -5.94 11.75
CA LYS A 155 -20.92 -4.68 12.52
C LYS A 155 -20.24 -3.57 11.72
N VAL A 156 -20.71 -2.33 11.87
CA VAL A 156 -20.14 -1.15 11.18
C VAL A 156 -18.72 -0.89 11.66
N GLU A 157 -18.49 -1.03 12.97
CA GLU A 157 -17.19 -0.81 13.61
C GLU A 157 -16.86 -1.98 14.55
N PRO A 158 -16.47 -3.14 14.01
CA PRO A 158 -16.26 -4.35 14.83
C PRO A 158 -15.20 -4.15 15.91
N PHE A 159 -14.10 -3.43 15.63
CA PHE A 159 -13.01 -3.23 16.59
C PHE A 159 -13.14 -1.91 17.39
N GLY A 160 -14.14 -1.09 17.07
CA GLY A 160 -14.38 0.22 17.69
C GLY A 160 -15.64 0.18 18.54
N ARG A 161 -16.71 0.87 18.10
CA ARG A 161 -18.01 0.94 18.78
C ARG A 161 -18.52 -0.40 19.30
N TYR A 162 -18.40 -1.47 18.49
CA TYR A 162 -18.90 -2.78 18.90
C TYR A 162 -18.16 -3.37 20.11
N LEU A 163 -16.82 -3.30 20.14
CA LEU A 163 -16.06 -3.76 21.32
C LEU A 163 -16.31 -2.86 22.52
N PHE A 164 -16.52 -1.57 22.31
CA PHE A 164 -16.87 -0.65 23.37
C PHE A 164 -18.15 -1.10 24.08
N ASP A 165 -19.22 -1.35 23.31
CA ASP A 165 -20.51 -1.82 23.84
C ASP A 165 -20.42 -3.21 24.49
N VAL A 166 -19.60 -4.12 23.93
CA VAL A 166 -19.43 -5.48 24.46
C VAL A 166 -18.66 -5.50 25.78
N LEU A 167 -17.72 -4.58 25.97
CA LEU A 167 -16.84 -4.53 27.15
C LEU A 167 -17.34 -3.57 28.22
N ASP A 168 -18.42 -2.85 27.96
CA ASP A 168 -19.05 -1.92 28.88
C ASP A 168 -19.55 -2.60 30.17
N ASP A 169 -19.17 -2.02 31.30
CA ASP A 169 -19.43 -2.55 32.64
C ASP A 169 -20.02 -1.50 33.60
N ASP A 170 -20.42 -0.32 33.09
CA ASP A 170 -20.94 0.78 33.92
C ASP A 170 -22.40 0.58 34.37
N GLY A 171 -23.11 -0.37 33.73
CA GLY A 171 -24.49 -0.73 34.02
C GLY A 171 -25.54 0.23 33.44
N ASN A 172 -25.16 1.10 32.51
CA ASN A 172 -26.02 2.11 31.91
C ASN A 172 -26.01 2.08 30.37
N PRO A 173 -26.51 1.03 29.69
CA PRO A 173 -26.40 0.87 28.23
C PRO A 173 -27.03 2.00 27.37
N ASN A 174 -27.76 2.95 27.98
CA ASN A 174 -28.39 4.07 27.29
C ASN A 174 -27.45 5.27 27.06
N ASN A 175 -26.28 5.34 27.73
CA ASN A 175 -25.30 6.42 27.54
C ASN A 175 -24.14 6.04 26.60
N ASN A 176 -24.02 4.76 26.21
CA ASN A 176 -22.84 4.26 25.49
C ASN A 176 -22.48 5.08 24.26
N GLU A 177 -23.48 5.57 23.53
CA GLU A 177 -23.27 6.42 22.36
C GLU A 177 -22.58 7.73 22.75
N ALA A 178 -23.07 8.41 23.78
CA ALA A 178 -22.47 9.64 24.28
C ALA A 178 -21.06 9.41 24.84
N ASP A 179 -20.84 8.27 25.50
CA ASP A 179 -19.56 7.94 26.12
C ASP A 179 -18.50 7.54 25.08
N TYR A 180 -18.89 6.87 23.99
CA TYR A 180 -17.98 6.55 22.89
C TYR A 180 -17.61 7.79 22.06
N GLU A 181 -18.54 8.75 21.93
CA GLU A 181 -18.26 10.05 21.30
C GLU A 181 -17.57 11.05 22.24
N ALA A 182 -17.41 10.74 23.51
CA ALA A 182 -16.70 11.60 24.45
C ALA A 182 -15.19 11.55 24.18
N ASN A 183 -14.56 12.72 23.99
CA ASN A 183 -13.11 12.86 23.90
C ASN A 183 -12.43 12.80 25.30
N THR A 184 -12.84 11.84 26.13
CA THR A 184 -12.31 11.61 27.47
C THR A 184 -11.62 10.26 27.54
N PRO A 185 -10.55 10.09 28.34
CA PRO A 185 -9.94 8.79 28.54
C PRO A 185 -10.97 7.75 28.99
N TYR A 186 -10.85 6.53 28.47
CA TYR A 186 -11.68 5.40 28.88
C TYR A 186 -11.58 5.20 30.40
N THR A 187 -12.72 5.09 31.07
CA THR A 187 -12.77 4.80 32.52
C THR A 187 -12.63 3.31 32.80
N ASN A 188 -13.00 2.46 31.85
CA ASN A 188 -12.87 1.01 31.91
C ASN A 188 -11.53 0.56 31.28
N PRO A 189 -10.61 -0.05 32.05
CA PRO A 189 -9.31 -0.49 31.53
C PRO A 189 -9.40 -1.54 30.40
N ASN A 190 -10.47 -2.34 30.37
CA ASN A 190 -10.68 -3.30 29.28
C ASN A 190 -11.02 -2.58 27.97
N GLN A 191 -11.88 -1.56 28.02
CA GLN A 191 -12.18 -0.74 26.85
C GLN A 191 -10.93 0.00 26.38
N GLU A 192 -10.16 0.61 27.29
CA GLU A 192 -8.90 1.30 26.98
C GLU A 192 -7.92 0.41 26.20
N LYS A 193 -7.80 -0.87 26.61
CA LYS A 193 -6.87 -1.82 25.98
C LYS A 193 -7.33 -2.32 24.61
N TYR A 194 -8.63 -2.54 24.41
CA TYR A 194 -9.14 -3.28 23.23
C TYR A 194 -9.89 -2.44 22.20
N VAL A 195 -10.46 -1.29 22.58
CA VAL A 195 -11.28 -0.46 21.69
C VAL A 195 -10.38 0.37 20.79
N TYR A 196 -10.36 0.02 19.51
CA TYR A 196 -9.55 0.67 18.48
C TYR A 196 -10.42 1.66 17.67
N ASP A 197 -10.79 2.75 18.32
CA ASP A 197 -11.65 3.83 17.83
C ASP A 197 -11.00 4.68 16.75
N ILE A 198 -9.70 4.99 16.85
CA ILE A 198 -8.97 5.78 15.83
C ILE A 198 -9.08 5.15 14.43
N LEU A 199 -9.23 3.81 14.34
CA LEU A 199 -9.42 3.11 13.07
C LEU A 199 -10.68 3.58 12.32
N TYR A 200 -11.69 4.04 13.07
CA TYR A 200 -12.98 4.46 12.54
C TYR A 200 -13.16 5.98 12.53
N LYS A 201 -12.64 6.66 13.57
CA LYS A 201 -12.73 8.12 13.75
C LYS A 201 -11.58 8.91 13.12
N GLY A 202 -10.42 8.29 12.92
CA GLY A 202 -9.22 8.92 12.37
C GLY A 202 -8.88 8.44 10.97
N THR A 203 -7.84 9.03 10.37
CA THR A 203 -7.30 8.56 9.09
C THR A 203 -6.60 7.21 9.27
N LYS A 204 -6.46 6.46 8.17
CA LYS A 204 -5.72 5.18 8.20
C LYS A 204 -4.28 5.38 8.69
N THR A 205 -3.64 6.49 8.32
CA THR A 205 -2.27 6.82 8.75
C THR A 205 -2.22 7.04 10.26
N ALA A 206 -3.10 7.89 10.81
CA ALA A 206 -3.18 8.11 12.26
C ALA A 206 -3.43 6.80 13.03
N ALA A 207 -4.29 5.92 12.48
CA ALA A 207 -4.52 4.61 13.09
C ALA A 207 -3.27 3.73 13.10
N LEU A 208 -2.47 3.72 12.03
CA LEU A 208 -1.22 2.94 11.95
C LEU A 208 -0.16 3.41 12.96
N GLU A 209 -0.15 4.70 13.30
CA GLU A 209 0.73 5.25 14.34
C GLU A 209 0.34 4.76 15.74
N GLU A 210 -0.94 4.47 15.99
CA GLU A 210 -1.42 3.86 17.24
C GLU A 210 -1.21 2.34 17.25
N ASN A 211 0.06 1.93 17.25
CA ASN A 211 0.46 0.53 17.22
C ASN A 211 0.02 -0.27 18.48
N GLU A 212 -0.23 0.41 19.60
CA GLU A 212 -0.62 -0.25 20.85
C GLU A 212 -1.96 -1.00 20.75
N LYS A 213 -2.86 -0.53 19.88
CA LYS A 213 -4.19 -1.12 19.65
C LYS A 213 -4.30 -1.88 18.33
N ASN A 214 -3.38 -1.68 17.39
CA ASN A 214 -3.31 -2.40 16.12
C ASN A 214 -2.81 -3.85 16.29
N LYS A 215 -3.57 -4.67 17.02
CA LYS A 215 -3.20 -6.02 17.44
C LYS A 215 -4.19 -7.10 16.99
N PHE A 216 -5.32 -6.72 16.39
CA PHE A 216 -6.25 -7.68 15.81
C PHE A 216 -5.78 -8.10 14.41
N GLN A 217 -5.42 -9.37 14.28
CA GLN A 217 -4.94 -9.96 13.05
C GLN A 217 -5.94 -10.99 12.50
N ILE A 218 -6.41 -10.76 11.29
CA ILE A 218 -7.26 -11.70 10.56
C ILE A 218 -6.35 -12.65 9.80
N LYS A 219 -6.47 -13.96 10.05
CA LYS A 219 -5.72 -14.99 9.34
C LYS A 219 -6.68 -16.03 8.79
N GLY A 220 -6.41 -16.48 7.57
CA GLY A 220 -7.20 -17.53 6.97
C GLY A 220 -6.48 -18.26 5.87
N ARG A 221 -7.13 -19.30 5.38
CA ARG A 221 -6.79 -20.04 4.17
C ARG A 221 -8.05 -20.13 3.34
N TYR A 222 -7.88 -20.04 2.03
CA TYR A 222 -8.96 -20.09 1.08
C TYR A 222 -8.55 -20.88 -0.15
N LYS A 223 -9.55 -21.32 -0.92
CA LYS A 223 -9.38 -21.79 -2.28
C LYS A 223 -10.09 -20.81 -3.22
N SER A 224 -9.50 -20.57 -4.38
CA SER A 224 -10.19 -19.89 -5.49
C SER A 224 -10.87 -20.96 -6.34
N SER A 225 -12.08 -20.69 -6.83
CA SER A 225 -12.83 -21.62 -7.70
C SER A 225 -12.32 -21.69 -9.15
N GLY A 226 -11.07 -21.27 -9.39
CA GLY A 226 -10.44 -21.27 -10.70
C GLY A 226 -10.22 -22.66 -11.29
N SER A 227 -9.99 -22.68 -12.62
CA SER A 227 -9.76 -23.83 -13.53
C SER A 227 -9.09 -25.06 -12.90
N ASP A 228 -9.39 -26.24 -13.45
CA ASP A 228 -8.89 -27.55 -13.00
C ASP A 228 -7.36 -27.60 -12.82
N GLY A 229 -6.92 -28.31 -11.78
CA GLY A 229 -5.53 -28.45 -11.36
C GLY A 229 -5.00 -27.33 -10.43
N ILE A 230 -3.97 -27.68 -9.66
CA ILE A 230 -3.24 -26.80 -8.74
C ILE A 230 -2.34 -25.87 -9.58
N ALA A 231 -2.59 -24.56 -9.53
CA ALA A 231 -1.72 -23.58 -10.18
C ALA A 231 -0.37 -23.50 -9.45
N ILE A 232 0.72 -23.67 -10.20
CA ILE A 232 2.10 -23.63 -9.68
C ILE A 232 2.58 -22.18 -9.51
N GLY A 233 1.91 -21.21 -10.16
CA GLY A 233 2.26 -19.80 -10.11
C GLY A 233 3.42 -19.39 -11.03
N ALA A 234 3.84 -20.28 -11.93
CA ALA A 234 4.87 -20.03 -12.94
C ALA A 234 4.42 -20.58 -14.29
N PHE A 235 4.73 -19.87 -15.38
CA PHE A 235 4.44 -20.31 -16.75
C PHE A 235 5.69 -20.87 -17.41
N ASN A 236 5.52 -21.78 -18.39
CA ASN A 236 6.63 -22.40 -19.12
C ASN A 236 7.70 -23.03 -18.21
N VAL A 237 7.23 -23.78 -17.22
CA VAL A 237 8.05 -24.46 -16.23
C VAL A 237 8.96 -25.51 -16.92
N PRO A 238 10.25 -25.59 -16.57
CA PRO A 238 11.13 -26.65 -17.05
C PRO A 238 10.58 -28.06 -16.77
N ARG A 239 10.65 -28.95 -17.77
CA ARG A 239 10.18 -30.33 -17.61
C ARG A 239 10.98 -31.07 -16.54
N GLY A 240 10.29 -31.80 -15.66
CA GLY A 240 10.90 -32.58 -14.58
C GLY A 240 11.34 -31.76 -13.35
N SER A 241 11.12 -30.44 -13.32
CA SER A 241 11.44 -29.61 -12.14
C SER A 241 10.35 -29.58 -11.09
N VAL A 242 9.16 -30.08 -11.42
CA VAL A 242 8.01 -30.10 -10.51
C VAL A 242 8.09 -31.32 -9.61
N LYS A 243 8.14 -31.10 -8.30
CA LYS A 243 8.09 -32.14 -7.28
C LYS A 243 6.83 -31.97 -6.44
N VAL A 244 5.95 -32.95 -6.50
CA VAL A 244 4.69 -32.97 -5.75
C VAL A 244 4.82 -33.93 -4.57
N THR A 245 4.42 -33.49 -3.39
CA THR A 245 4.42 -34.31 -2.17
C THR A 245 3.06 -34.25 -1.49
N ALA A 246 2.58 -35.37 -0.97
CA ALA A 246 1.34 -35.45 -0.19
C ALA A 246 1.59 -36.30 1.06
N GLY A 247 1.25 -35.79 2.25
CA GLY A 247 1.41 -36.53 3.51
C GLY A 247 2.85 -36.98 3.79
N GLY A 248 3.85 -36.26 3.29
CA GLY A 248 5.27 -36.60 3.41
C GLY A 248 5.79 -37.61 2.36
N ARG A 249 4.92 -38.19 1.52
CA ARG A 249 5.32 -39.04 0.38
C ARG A 249 5.51 -38.19 -0.87
N VAL A 250 6.59 -38.42 -1.61
CA VAL A 250 6.77 -37.88 -2.97
C VAL A 250 5.88 -38.65 -3.93
N LEU A 251 5.05 -37.93 -4.68
CA LEU A 251 4.16 -38.50 -5.69
C LEU A 251 4.92 -38.76 -7.00
N VAL A 252 4.43 -39.69 -7.81
CA VAL A 252 5.04 -40.06 -9.09
C VAL A 252 4.28 -39.39 -10.25
N GLU A 253 4.99 -38.60 -11.06
CA GLU A 253 4.43 -38.00 -12.28
C GLU A 253 4.03 -39.09 -13.28
N GLY A 254 2.87 -38.93 -13.92
CA GLY A 254 2.25 -39.90 -14.84
C GLY A 254 1.43 -41.00 -14.18
N VAL A 255 1.58 -41.20 -12.86
CA VAL A 255 0.79 -42.18 -12.08
C VAL A 255 -0.12 -41.47 -11.09
N ASP A 256 0.46 -40.69 -10.19
CA ASP A 256 -0.26 -40.02 -9.11
C ASP A 256 -0.74 -38.62 -9.53
N TYR A 257 -0.04 -37.96 -10.47
CA TYR A 257 -0.37 -36.63 -11.01
C TYR A 257 0.21 -36.41 -12.42
N THR A 258 -0.26 -35.38 -13.12
CA THR A 258 0.33 -34.87 -14.37
C THR A 258 0.61 -33.37 -14.26
N VAL A 259 1.50 -32.87 -15.11
CA VAL A 259 1.90 -31.47 -15.12
C VAL A 259 1.70 -30.88 -16.51
N ASP A 260 0.92 -29.81 -16.60
CA ASP A 260 0.96 -28.91 -17.75
C ASP A 260 2.10 -27.90 -17.52
N TYR A 261 3.26 -28.20 -18.12
CA TYR A 261 4.44 -27.36 -18.04
C TYR A 261 4.28 -26.01 -18.72
N THR A 262 3.36 -25.89 -19.70
CA THR A 262 3.14 -24.63 -20.42
C THR A 262 2.24 -23.70 -19.62
N ALA A 263 1.10 -24.22 -19.14
CA ALA A 263 0.15 -23.47 -18.33
C ALA A 263 0.55 -23.37 -16.85
N GLY A 264 1.53 -24.17 -16.40
CA GLY A 264 2.02 -24.14 -15.02
C GLY A 264 1.03 -24.75 -14.02
N ARG A 265 0.47 -25.92 -14.35
CA ARG A 265 -0.58 -26.56 -13.53
C ARG A 265 -0.27 -28.01 -13.23
N VAL A 266 -0.57 -28.44 -12.02
CA VAL A 266 -0.49 -29.85 -11.59
C VAL A 266 -1.90 -30.41 -11.45
N GLN A 267 -2.20 -31.49 -12.17
CA GLN A 267 -3.47 -32.20 -12.03
C GLN A 267 -3.22 -33.54 -11.33
N ILE A 268 -3.85 -33.72 -10.17
CA ILE A 268 -3.77 -35.00 -9.43
C ILE A 268 -4.60 -36.05 -10.16
N LEU A 269 -4.06 -37.24 -10.34
CA LEU A 269 -4.73 -38.39 -10.96
C LEU A 269 -5.28 -39.36 -9.93
N ASP A 270 -4.61 -39.52 -8.78
CA ASP A 270 -5.03 -40.43 -7.73
C ASP A 270 -6.31 -39.94 -7.03
N GLU A 271 -7.42 -40.62 -7.28
CA GLU A 271 -8.74 -40.33 -6.68
C GLU A 271 -8.76 -40.49 -5.16
N ALA A 272 -7.95 -41.39 -4.60
CA ALA A 272 -7.86 -41.53 -3.15
C ALA A 272 -7.18 -40.30 -2.52
N LEU A 273 -6.16 -39.73 -3.19
CA LEU A 273 -5.54 -38.50 -2.74
C LEU A 273 -6.48 -37.30 -2.87
N LYS A 274 -7.22 -37.19 -3.97
CA LYS A 274 -8.24 -36.14 -4.16
C LYS A 274 -9.28 -36.14 -3.03
N ALA A 275 -9.73 -37.32 -2.60
CA ALA A 275 -10.73 -37.45 -1.55
C ALA A 275 -10.17 -37.31 -0.12
N SER A 276 -8.84 -37.32 0.07
CA SER A 276 -8.23 -37.45 1.40
C SER A 276 -8.02 -36.14 2.18
N ASN A 277 -8.29 -34.98 1.57
CA ASN A 277 -7.98 -33.65 2.14
C ASN A 277 -6.54 -33.49 2.65
N THR A 278 -5.63 -34.35 2.18
CA THR A 278 -4.22 -34.33 2.55
C THR A 278 -3.55 -33.12 1.89
N PRO A 279 -2.82 -32.27 2.63
CA PRO A 279 -2.09 -31.16 2.03
C PRO A 279 -1.12 -31.64 0.96
N ILE A 280 -1.24 -31.08 -0.24
CA ILE A 280 -0.37 -31.35 -1.38
C ILE A 280 0.57 -30.17 -1.54
N ASN A 281 1.86 -30.39 -1.35
CA ASN A 281 2.87 -29.37 -1.56
C ASN A 281 3.52 -29.58 -2.93
N VAL A 282 3.52 -28.53 -3.75
CA VAL A 282 4.15 -28.50 -5.05
C VAL A 282 5.37 -27.59 -4.96
N SER A 283 6.54 -28.13 -5.27
CA SER A 283 7.78 -27.36 -5.41
C SER A 283 8.16 -27.32 -6.89
N VAL A 284 8.62 -26.16 -7.36
CA VAL A 284 9.01 -25.94 -8.75
C VAL A 284 10.31 -25.16 -8.84
N GLU A 285 11.12 -25.46 -9.85
CA GLU A 285 12.20 -24.58 -10.29
C GLU A 285 11.67 -23.65 -11.38
N ASN A 286 11.65 -22.34 -11.13
CA ASN A 286 11.23 -21.35 -12.10
C ASN A 286 12.45 -20.64 -12.72
N ASN A 287 12.49 -20.58 -14.06
CA ASN A 287 13.54 -19.89 -14.83
C ASN A 287 13.15 -18.45 -15.21
N ALA A 288 11.88 -18.05 -15.06
CA ALA A 288 11.36 -16.74 -15.40
C ALA A 288 11.68 -15.72 -14.29
N VAL A 289 12.97 -15.48 -14.10
CA VAL A 289 13.48 -14.66 -13.01
C VAL A 289 14.10 -13.38 -13.59
N PHE A 290 13.33 -12.30 -13.60
CA PHE A 290 13.84 -10.98 -13.99
C PHE A 290 14.47 -10.30 -12.77
N GLY A 291 15.73 -9.86 -12.87
CA GLY A 291 16.38 -9.00 -11.87
C GLY A 291 16.94 -9.67 -10.60
N GLN A 292 17.11 -10.99 -10.55
CA GLN A 292 17.75 -11.62 -9.38
C GLN A 292 19.28 -11.57 -9.42
N GLN A 293 19.85 -11.69 -8.23
CA GLN A 293 21.27 -11.92 -7.96
C GLN A 293 21.79 -13.13 -8.75
N THR A 294 23.02 -13.04 -9.28
CA THR A 294 23.63 -14.16 -9.99
C THR A 294 23.90 -15.31 -9.01
N ARG A 295 23.35 -16.49 -9.31
CA ARG A 295 23.54 -17.71 -8.52
C ARG A 295 24.59 -18.61 -9.16
N ARG A 296 25.47 -19.19 -8.34
CA ARG A 296 26.40 -20.26 -8.72
C ARG A 296 26.01 -21.53 -7.98
N PHE A 297 25.63 -22.55 -8.73
CA PHE A 297 25.41 -23.89 -8.23
C PHE A 297 26.53 -24.79 -8.73
N ALA A 298 27.36 -25.30 -7.82
CA ALA A 298 28.50 -26.14 -8.15
C ALA A 298 28.56 -27.35 -7.21
N GLY A 299 28.91 -28.51 -7.71
CA GLY A 299 29.00 -29.69 -6.88
C GLY A 299 29.38 -30.94 -7.64
N VAL A 300 29.56 -32.03 -6.89
CA VAL A 300 29.93 -33.34 -7.41
C VAL A 300 29.04 -34.37 -6.71
N ASN A 301 28.44 -35.25 -7.50
CA ASN A 301 27.80 -36.45 -6.99
C ASN A 301 28.62 -37.67 -7.43
N VAL A 302 29.07 -38.47 -6.47
CA VAL A 302 29.80 -39.71 -6.71
C VAL A 302 28.86 -40.85 -6.42
N GLU A 303 28.55 -41.66 -7.43
CA GLU A 303 27.71 -42.83 -7.30
C GLU A 303 28.55 -44.08 -7.52
N HIS A 304 28.44 -45.05 -6.60
CA HIS A 304 29.10 -46.33 -6.71
C HIS A 304 28.09 -47.47 -6.66
N GLN A 305 28.01 -48.20 -7.77
CA GLN A 305 27.21 -49.41 -7.87
C GLN A 305 28.04 -50.61 -7.39
N PHE A 306 27.73 -51.13 -6.21
CA PHE A 306 28.42 -52.30 -5.66
C PHE A 306 27.97 -53.60 -6.33
N ASN A 307 26.70 -53.68 -6.73
CA ASN A 307 26.11 -54.76 -7.52
C ASN A 307 24.83 -54.28 -8.22
N GLU A 308 24.19 -55.14 -9.01
CA GLU A 308 22.96 -54.83 -9.75
C GLU A 308 21.82 -54.34 -8.86
N ASN A 309 21.84 -54.68 -7.57
CA ASN A 309 20.77 -54.43 -6.62
C ASN A 309 21.10 -53.34 -5.58
N PHE A 310 22.36 -52.85 -5.51
CA PHE A 310 22.80 -51.91 -4.49
C PHE A 310 23.71 -50.80 -5.03
N VAL A 311 23.27 -49.58 -4.80
CA VAL A 311 23.98 -48.34 -5.16
C VAL A 311 24.11 -47.46 -3.93
N LEU A 312 25.28 -46.86 -3.77
CA LEU A 312 25.56 -45.84 -2.76
C LEU A 312 26.09 -44.58 -3.43
N GLY A 313 25.49 -43.44 -3.13
CA GLY A 313 25.91 -42.13 -3.59
C GLY A 313 26.40 -41.24 -2.46
N ALA A 314 27.35 -40.36 -2.77
CA ALA A 314 27.75 -39.24 -1.92
C ALA A 314 27.72 -37.96 -2.75
N THR A 315 27.07 -36.94 -2.22
CA THR A 315 26.78 -35.69 -2.91
C THR A 315 27.44 -34.53 -2.16
N PHE A 316 28.16 -33.67 -2.86
CA PHE A 316 28.66 -32.40 -2.37
C PHE A 316 28.14 -31.29 -3.26
N LEU A 317 27.40 -30.33 -2.71
CA LEU A 317 26.83 -29.20 -3.45
C LEU A 317 27.14 -27.91 -2.73
N ASN A 318 27.38 -26.84 -3.47
CA ASN A 318 27.47 -25.47 -2.99
C ASN A 318 26.58 -24.60 -3.86
N LEU A 319 25.67 -23.88 -3.22
CA LEU A 319 24.84 -22.83 -3.80
C LEU A 319 25.28 -21.50 -3.22
N SER A 320 25.88 -20.66 -4.05
CA SER A 320 26.35 -19.33 -3.67
C SER A 320 25.66 -18.27 -4.52
N GLU A 321 25.01 -17.32 -3.86
CA GLU A 321 24.44 -16.13 -4.47
C GLU A 321 25.43 -14.98 -4.36
N ARG A 322 25.58 -14.20 -5.44
CA ARG A 322 26.40 -12.99 -5.42
C ARG A 322 25.50 -11.78 -5.15
N PRO A 323 25.74 -11.04 -4.06
CA PRO A 323 24.97 -9.84 -3.75
C PRO A 323 25.22 -8.76 -4.81
N ILE A 324 24.21 -7.92 -5.07
CA ILE A 324 24.33 -6.78 -6.00
C ILE A 324 25.15 -5.66 -5.35
N THR A 325 24.86 -5.37 -4.08
CA THR A 325 25.48 -4.34 -3.24
C THR A 325 26.10 -4.99 -2.00
N GLN A 326 26.97 -4.28 -1.28
CA GLN A 326 27.52 -4.80 -0.01
C GLN A 326 26.52 -4.72 1.15
N LYS A 327 25.52 -3.85 1.03
CA LYS A 327 24.40 -3.76 1.96
C LYS A 327 23.33 -4.77 1.55
N ALA A 328 23.17 -5.84 2.33
CA ALA A 328 22.05 -6.76 2.16
C ALA A 328 20.88 -6.31 3.04
N ASN A 329 19.75 -5.97 2.42
CA ASN A 329 18.53 -5.66 3.15
C ASN A 329 17.87 -6.94 3.64
N TYR A 330 17.23 -6.86 4.80
CA TYR A 330 16.48 -7.97 5.40
C TYR A 330 15.48 -8.57 4.39
N ASN A 331 15.33 -9.90 4.39
CA ASN A 331 14.57 -10.70 3.39
C ASN A 331 15.14 -10.74 1.97
N SER A 332 16.20 -10.00 1.65
CA SER A 332 16.90 -10.03 0.34
C SER A 332 18.35 -10.51 0.45
N GLU A 333 18.67 -11.13 1.57
CA GLU A 333 19.99 -11.64 1.92
C GLU A 333 20.44 -12.73 0.95
N SER A 334 21.66 -12.60 0.45
CA SER A 334 22.28 -13.62 -0.38
C SER A 334 22.75 -14.80 0.47
N VAL A 335 22.59 -16.02 -0.04
CA VAL A 335 23.04 -17.24 0.66
C VAL A 335 24.33 -17.85 0.08
N ASN A 336 25.06 -18.59 0.90
CA ASN A 336 26.18 -19.44 0.50
C ASN A 336 26.11 -20.78 1.25
N ASN A 337 25.22 -21.65 0.79
CA ASN A 337 24.89 -22.90 1.46
C ASN A 337 25.69 -24.06 0.86
N THR A 338 26.25 -24.91 1.72
CA THR A 338 26.95 -26.13 1.32
C THR A 338 26.20 -27.35 1.83
N ILE A 339 25.88 -28.29 0.94
CA ILE A 339 25.15 -29.52 1.26
C ILE A 339 26.09 -30.71 1.08
N PHE A 340 26.14 -31.57 2.09
CA PHE A 340 26.78 -32.87 2.06
C PHE A 340 25.70 -33.94 2.18
N GLY A 341 25.58 -34.81 1.18
CA GLY A 341 24.59 -35.87 1.12
C GLY A 341 25.24 -37.25 1.04
N ILE A 342 24.59 -38.25 1.62
CA ILE A 342 24.83 -39.67 1.36
C ILE A 342 23.48 -40.30 1.05
N ASN A 343 23.40 -41.04 -0.03
CA ASN A 343 22.20 -41.77 -0.42
C ASN A 343 22.53 -43.24 -0.67
N GLY A 344 21.57 -44.11 -0.41
CA GLY A 344 21.68 -45.54 -0.64
C GLY A 344 20.36 -46.06 -1.20
N ASN A 345 20.46 -46.89 -2.24
CA ASN A 345 19.32 -47.53 -2.87
C ASN A 345 19.60 -49.02 -3.00
N TYR A 346 18.77 -49.83 -2.36
CA TYR A 346 18.77 -51.28 -2.47
C TYR A 346 17.44 -51.75 -3.06
N SER A 347 17.47 -52.48 -4.17
CA SER A 347 16.26 -53.01 -4.82
C SER A 347 16.47 -54.46 -5.21
N THR A 348 15.57 -55.34 -4.81
CA THR A 348 15.64 -56.77 -5.14
C THR A 348 14.23 -57.33 -5.39
N GLU A 349 14.16 -58.32 -6.27
CA GLU A 349 12.94 -59.11 -6.45
C GLU A 349 12.74 -60.04 -5.25
N VAL A 350 11.50 -60.17 -4.79
CA VAL A 350 11.12 -61.04 -3.68
C VAL A 350 10.04 -62.02 -4.15
N PRO A 351 10.42 -63.12 -4.83
CA PRO A 351 9.46 -64.11 -5.34
C PRO A 351 8.59 -64.76 -4.26
N PHE A 352 9.05 -64.72 -3.00
CA PHE A 352 8.23 -65.14 -1.86
C PHE A 352 6.93 -64.32 -1.75
N LEU A 353 6.97 -63.01 -1.97
CA LEU A 353 5.80 -62.14 -1.90
C LEU A 353 4.84 -62.40 -3.08
N THR A 354 5.36 -62.61 -4.30
CA THR A 354 4.52 -63.01 -5.45
C THR A 354 3.80 -64.33 -5.16
N ARG A 355 4.53 -65.33 -4.63
CA ARG A 355 3.92 -66.61 -4.24
C ARG A 355 2.93 -66.48 -3.08
N LEU A 356 3.14 -65.54 -2.16
CA LEU A 356 2.21 -65.26 -1.07
C LEU A 356 0.92 -64.62 -1.59
N ALA A 357 1.03 -63.69 -2.55
CA ALA A 357 -0.12 -63.07 -3.21
C ALA A 357 -0.98 -64.12 -3.95
N ASN A 358 -0.34 -65.06 -4.66
CA ASN A 358 -1.04 -66.16 -5.36
C ASN A 358 -1.67 -67.20 -4.42
N LYS A 359 -1.45 -67.11 -3.09
CA LYS A 359 -2.19 -67.93 -2.10
C LYS A 359 -3.53 -67.31 -1.70
N LEU A 360 -3.81 -66.07 -2.08
CA LEU A 360 -5.12 -65.46 -1.87
C LEU A 360 -6.14 -66.01 -2.88
N PRO A 361 -7.37 -66.33 -2.45
CA PRO A 361 -8.39 -66.81 -3.37
C PRO A 361 -8.66 -65.78 -4.47
N ASN A 362 -8.77 -66.25 -5.72
CA ASN A 362 -9.02 -65.46 -6.94
C ASN A 362 -7.87 -64.53 -7.40
N ILE A 363 -6.61 -64.79 -7.02
CA ILE A 363 -5.43 -64.08 -7.55
C ILE A 363 -4.47 -65.07 -8.21
N ASP A 364 -4.11 -64.83 -9.47
CA ASP A 364 -3.08 -65.55 -10.21
C ASP A 364 -2.25 -64.55 -11.01
N THR A 365 -1.07 -64.18 -10.49
CA THR A 365 -0.18 -63.19 -11.12
C THR A 365 1.25 -63.69 -11.20
N ASP A 366 1.86 -63.50 -12.37
CA ASP A 366 3.29 -63.74 -12.62
C ASP A 366 4.12 -62.45 -12.54
N VAL A 367 3.50 -61.32 -12.17
CA VAL A 367 4.20 -60.04 -12.03
C VAL A 367 5.18 -60.11 -10.85
N PRO A 368 6.48 -59.81 -11.06
CA PRO A 368 7.48 -59.85 -9.98
C PRO A 368 7.16 -58.86 -8.87
N SER A 369 7.24 -59.31 -7.61
CA SER A 369 7.18 -58.43 -6.45
C SER A 369 8.56 -57.84 -6.18
N ASN A 370 8.66 -56.52 -6.09
CA ASN A 370 9.91 -55.82 -5.80
C ASN A 370 9.91 -55.27 -4.37
N LEU A 371 11.04 -55.41 -3.68
CA LEU A 371 11.31 -54.70 -2.43
C LEU A 371 12.44 -53.71 -2.69
N SER A 372 12.13 -52.43 -2.58
CA SER A 372 13.11 -51.35 -2.65
C SER A 372 13.22 -50.64 -1.30
N LEU A 373 14.43 -50.51 -0.78
CA LEU A 373 14.77 -49.70 0.38
C LEU A 373 15.66 -48.54 -0.07
N ARG A 374 15.21 -47.32 0.20
CA ARG A 374 15.97 -46.09 -0.08
C ARG A 374 16.21 -45.35 1.21
N GLY A 375 17.42 -44.83 1.38
CA GLY A 375 17.80 -43.99 2.50
C GLY A 375 18.64 -42.82 2.01
N GLU A 376 18.35 -41.63 2.52
CA GLU A 376 19.08 -40.41 2.21
C GLU A 376 19.38 -39.68 3.52
N PHE A 377 20.60 -39.17 3.63
CA PHE A 377 21.04 -38.28 4.69
C PHE A 377 21.65 -37.05 4.02
N ALA A 378 21.21 -35.86 4.41
CA ALA A 378 21.79 -34.61 3.92
C ALA A 378 22.04 -33.67 5.11
N TYR A 379 23.24 -33.10 5.15
CA TYR A 379 23.64 -32.06 6.08
C TYR A 379 23.83 -30.76 5.31
N LEU A 380 23.09 -29.73 5.71
CA LEU A 380 23.20 -28.37 5.18
C LEU A 380 24.05 -27.54 6.15
N ALA A 381 25.20 -27.07 5.68
CA ALA A 381 26.00 -26.04 6.32
C ALA A 381 25.62 -24.69 5.71
N PRO A 382 24.79 -23.88 6.41
CA PRO A 382 24.41 -22.57 5.90
C PRO A 382 25.59 -21.60 6.00
N GLY A 383 25.62 -20.62 5.11
CA GLY A 383 26.66 -19.59 5.11
C GLY A 383 26.19 -18.34 4.39
N ALA A 384 26.94 -17.25 4.60
CA ALA A 384 26.74 -15.98 3.90
C ALA A 384 27.91 -15.71 2.94
N PRO A 385 27.68 -15.04 1.80
CA PRO A 385 28.75 -14.61 0.92
C PRO A 385 29.55 -13.47 1.55
N LYS A 386 30.87 -13.48 1.37
CA LYS A 386 31.77 -12.44 1.90
C LYS A 386 31.46 -11.02 1.40
N GLY A 387 30.67 -10.89 0.32
CA GLY A 387 30.31 -9.61 -0.26
C GLY A 387 29.35 -8.79 0.59
N THR A 388 28.65 -9.40 1.55
CA THR A 388 27.71 -8.74 2.47
C THR A 388 28.27 -8.63 3.89
N ASN A 389 29.59 -8.80 4.05
CA ASN A 389 30.20 -8.74 5.37
C ASN A 389 30.51 -7.29 5.76
N PHE A 390 30.10 -6.89 6.95
CA PHE A 390 30.51 -5.65 7.59
C PHE A 390 31.40 -5.99 8.79
N ASP A 391 32.60 -5.41 8.87
CA ASP A 391 33.61 -5.72 9.90
C ASP A 391 33.92 -7.22 10.11
N GLY A 392 33.77 -8.01 9.04
CA GLY A 392 34.06 -9.44 9.05
C GLY A 392 32.88 -10.33 9.46
N GLU A 393 31.75 -9.74 9.83
CA GLU A 393 30.52 -10.42 10.21
C GLU A 393 29.48 -10.34 9.09
N ALA A 394 28.62 -11.35 8.96
CA ALA A 394 27.52 -11.32 8.02
C ALA A 394 26.45 -10.36 8.55
N THR A 395 26.13 -9.32 7.80
CA THR A 395 25.23 -8.25 8.25
C THR A 395 24.02 -8.14 7.33
N ALA A 396 22.84 -8.06 7.94
CA ALA A 396 21.60 -7.72 7.28
C ALA A 396 21.10 -6.39 7.84
N TYR A 397 20.78 -5.46 6.95
CA TYR A 397 20.22 -4.17 7.30
C TYR A 397 18.70 -4.34 7.45
N VAL A 398 18.20 -4.14 8.68
CA VAL A 398 16.75 -4.10 8.94
C VAL A 398 16.14 -2.87 8.28
N ASP A 399 16.85 -1.74 8.39
CA ASP A 399 16.59 -0.50 7.67
C ASP A 399 17.93 0.22 7.46
N ASP A 400 18.17 0.71 6.24
CA ASP A 400 19.35 1.49 5.89
C ASP A 400 19.02 2.97 5.62
N PHE A 401 17.74 3.35 5.79
CA PHE A 401 17.17 4.67 5.54
C PHE A 401 17.37 5.22 4.11
N GLU A 402 17.88 4.42 3.16
CA GLU A 402 18.21 4.90 1.81
C GLU A 402 16.94 5.18 0.99
N GLY A 403 15.87 4.41 1.23
CA GLY A 403 14.55 4.59 0.61
C GLY A 403 13.57 5.46 1.41
N SER A 404 14.01 6.11 2.48
CA SER A 404 13.14 6.88 3.37
C SER A 404 12.71 8.24 2.80
N GLN A 405 13.38 8.70 1.74
CA GLN A 405 13.14 10.00 1.12
C GLN A 405 12.53 9.84 -0.27
N GLY A 406 11.33 10.37 -0.45
CA GLY A 406 10.71 10.58 -1.75
C GLY A 406 10.52 12.07 -1.98
N SER A 407 10.91 12.59 -3.15
CA SER A 407 10.72 13.99 -3.50
C SER A 407 9.61 14.15 -4.55
N ILE A 408 8.79 15.19 -4.38
CA ILE A 408 7.83 15.65 -5.38
C ILE A 408 8.43 16.89 -6.03
N ASP A 409 8.85 16.78 -7.29
CA ASP A 409 9.49 17.90 -7.98
C ASP A 409 8.48 19.05 -8.23
N LEU A 410 8.87 20.26 -7.80
CA LEU A 410 8.11 21.49 -7.97
C LEU A 410 8.71 22.45 -9.02
N LEU A 411 9.82 22.10 -9.65
CA LEU A 411 10.64 23.03 -10.46
C LEU A 411 10.07 23.31 -11.86
N SER A 412 9.14 22.49 -12.37
CA SER A 412 8.59 22.67 -13.72
C SER A 412 7.81 23.99 -13.86
N PRO A 413 8.30 25.00 -14.61
CA PRO A 413 7.65 26.31 -14.67
C PRO A 413 6.26 26.27 -15.33
N GLN A 414 6.06 25.32 -16.26
CA GLN A 414 4.79 25.15 -16.98
C GLN A 414 3.65 24.63 -16.09
N ALA A 415 3.98 24.06 -14.92
CA ALA A 415 2.98 23.62 -13.95
C ALA A 415 2.49 24.75 -13.04
N TRP A 416 3.09 25.95 -13.13
CA TRP A 416 2.75 27.12 -12.33
C TRP A 416 1.90 28.11 -13.11
N PHE A 417 0.91 28.66 -12.42
CA PHE A 417 -0.04 29.65 -12.94
C PHE A 417 -0.03 30.90 -12.06
N LEU A 418 -0.57 32.01 -12.56
CA LEU A 418 -0.75 33.22 -11.77
C LEU A 418 -1.62 32.92 -10.54
N SER A 419 -1.21 33.38 -9.35
CA SER A 419 -1.98 33.14 -8.14
C SER A 419 -3.13 34.14 -7.96
N SER A 420 -4.16 33.71 -7.24
CA SER A 420 -5.10 34.62 -6.59
C SER A 420 -4.38 35.46 -5.52
N ARG A 421 -5.02 36.57 -5.09
CA ARG A 421 -4.46 37.42 -4.04
C ARG A 421 -4.40 36.68 -2.70
N PRO A 422 -3.22 36.56 -2.06
CA PRO A 422 -3.14 36.01 -0.71
C PRO A 422 -3.91 36.91 0.28
N ARG A 423 -4.77 36.31 1.11
CA ARG A 423 -5.71 37.07 1.96
C ARG A 423 -5.04 37.99 2.98
N THR A 424 -3.83 37.66 3.41
CA THR A 424 -3.06 38.38 4.44
C THR A 424 -1.91 39.19 3.87
N VAL A 425 -1.82 39.30 2.55
CA VAL A 425 -0.77 40.07 1.88
C VAL A 425 -0.78 41.53 2.35
N ASN A 426 0.40 42.12 2.52
CA ASN A 426 0.57 43.48 3.06
C ASN A 426 0.03 43.68 4.48
N GLY A 427 -0.13 42.59 5.25
CA GLY A 427 -0.56 42.65 6.66
C GLY A 427 -2.02 43.05 6.83
N VAL A 428 -2.85 42.88 5.80
CA VAL A 428 -4.30 43.04 5.93
C VAL A 428 -4.90 41.86 6.69
N THR A 429 -5.99 42.09 7.43
CA THR A 429 -6.76 41.03 8.07
C THR A 429 -7.52 40.21 7.03
N GLU A 430 -7.85 38.95 7.33
CA GLU A 430 -8.58 38.08 6.39
C GLU A 430 -9.94 38.66 5.95
N ASP A 431 -10.62 39.37 6.86
CA ASP A 431 -11.92 40.02 6.62
C ASP A 431 -11.82 41.42 5.98
N ASN A 432 -10.64 41.83 5.53
CA ASN A 432 -10.48 43.15 4.93
C ASN A 432 -11.36 43.27 3.66
N PRO A 433 -12.08 44.39 3.46
CA PRO A 433 -12.92 44.60 2.27
C PRO A 433 -12.19 44.36 0.94
N ILE A 434 -10.88 44.56 0.90
CA ILE A 434 -10.03 44.32 -0.28
C ILE A 434 -10.01 42.85 -0.75
N ASN A 435 -10.41 41.91 0.11
CA ASN A 435 -10.53 40.49 -0.20
C ASN A 435 -11.92 40.12 -0.77
N SER A 436 -12.86 41.07 -0.81
CA SER A 436 -14.18 40.88 -1.43
C SER A 436 -14.10 40.94 -2.96
N PRO A 437 -15.03 40.30 -3.70
CA PRO A 437 -15.08 40.39 -5.17
C PRO A 437 -15.02 41.84 -5.66
N GLY A 438 -14.11 42.14 -6.59
CA GLY A 438 -13.82 43.51 -7.00
C GLY A 438 -12.40 43.70 -7.57
N ILE A 439 -12.24 44.76 -8.36
CA ILE A 439 -10.98 45.11 -9.04
C ILE A 439 -9.83 45.36 -8.07
N GLU A 440 -10.15 45.69 -6.81
CA GLU A 440 -9.23 45.93 -5.72
C GLU A 440 -8.41 44.68 -5.36
N ASN A 441 -8.87 43.47 -5.70
CA ASN A 441 -8.09 42.24 -5.56
C ASN A 441 -6.78 42.27 -6.38
N GLY A 442 -6.76 43.01 -7.49
CA GLY A 442 -5.57 43.15 -8.32
C GLY A 442 -4.57 44.20 -7.85
N TYR A 443 -4.92 45.03 -6.88
CA TYR A 443 -4.09 46.18 -6.46
C TYR A 443 -2.77 45.72 -5.83
N ASN A 444 -1.73 46.53 -6.01
CA ASN A 444 -0.35 46.25 -5.61
C ASN A 444 0.22 44.95 -6.21
N ARG A 445 -0.42 44.33 -7.22
CA ARG A 445 0.17 43.20 -7.93
C ARG A 445 1.27 43.72 -8.87
N ALA A 446 2.51 43.31 -8.60
CA ALA A 446 3.68 43.63 -9.38
C ALA A 446 3.97 42.57 -10.45
N PHE A 447 4.85 42.88 -11.38
CA PHE A 447 5.23 42.00 -12.48
C PHE A 447 6.18 40.90 -12.01
N LEU A 448 5.84 39.64 -12.32
CA LEU A 448 6.61 38.45 -11.96
C LEU A 448 6.66 37.53 -13.18
N ASN A 449 7.87 37.12 -13.54
CA ASN A 449 8.11 36.10 -14.54
C ASN A 449 8.67 34.86 -13.84
N TRP A 450 8.11 33.70 -14.17
CA TRP A 450 8.64 32.40 -13.74
C TRP A 450 8.98 31.56 -14.97
N TYR A 451 10.20 31.06 -15.04
CA TYR A 451 10.69 30.33 -16.19
C TYR A 451 11.88 29.45 -15.84
N THR A 452 12.41 28.75 -16.84
CA THR A 452 13.72 28.12 -16.79
C THR A 452 14.44 28.51 -18.08
N ILE A 453 15.71 28.87 -18.01
CA ILE A 453 16.46 29.29 -19.21
C ILE A 453 16.68 28.08 -20.11
N ASP A 454 16.16 28.15 -21.34
CA ASP A 454 16.24 27.06 -22.31
C ASP A 454 17.71 26.71 -22.64
N PRO A 455 18.07 25.42 -22.71
CA PRO A 455 19.41 24.97 -23.11
C PRO A 455 19.95 25.59 -24.41
N ILE A 456 19.09 26.05 -25.32
CA ILE A 456 19.48 26.74 -26.56
C ILE A 456 20.38 27.94 -26.29
N PHE A 457 20.15 28.68 -25.21
CA PHE A 457 20.95 29.83 -24.80
C PHE A 457 22.35 29.45 -24.33
N TYR A 458 22.61 28.20 -23.94
CA TYR A 458 23.94 27.73 -23.56
C TYR A 458 24.64 26.95 -24.68
N SER A 459 24.03 26.90 -25.86
CA SER A 459 24.52 26.17 -27.03
C SER A 459 25.02 27.12 -28.13
N SER A 460 25.63 26.56 -29.18
CA SER A 460 26.00 27.32 -30.38
C SER A 460 24.81 27.84 -31.19
N GLN A 461 23.58 27.45 -30.84
CA GLN A 461 22.33 27.93 -31.45
C GLN A 461 21.76 29.17 -30.75
N ARG A 462 22.49 29.75 -29.79
CA ARG A 462 22.11 30.98 -29.09
C ARG A 462 21.78 32.11 -30.09
N PRO A 463 20.72 32.90 -29.85
CA PRO A 463 20.44 34.11 -30.63
C PRO A 463 21.61 35.10 -30.61
N GLY A 464 21.88 35.75 -31.74
CA GLY A 464 23.08 36.61 -31.91
C GLY A 464 23.14 37.88 -31.05
N GLU A 465 22.04 38.23 -30.38
CA GLU A 465 21.97 39.38 -29.47
C GLU A 465 22.48 39.07 -28.06
N ILE A 466 22.54 37.78 -27.69
CA ILE A 466 22.99 37.34 -26.36
C ILE A 466 24.47 37.00 -26.42
N ASN A 467 25.28 37.64 -25.59
CA ASN A 467 26.73 37.43 -25.54
C ASN A 467 27.14 36.48 -24.39
N ASP A 468 28.45 36.26 -24.22
CA ASP A 468 28.97 35.38 -23.17
C ASP A 468 28.93 36.00 -21.77
N ASP A 469 28.88 37.33 -21.65
CA ASP A 469 28.69 38.02 -20.36
C ASP A 469 27.24 37.84 -19.87
N ASP A 470 26.26 37.82 -20.79
CA ASP A 470 24.84 37.65 -20.46
C ASP A 470 24.52 36.26 -19.89
N ILE A 471 25.24 35.21 -20.30
CA ILE A 471 25.03 33.82 -19.84
C ILE A 471 26.01 33.37 -18.77
N SER A 472 27.05 34.17 -18.49
CA SER A 472 27.98 33.94 -17.38
C SER A 472 27.61 34.74 -16.13
N ASN A 473 26.61 35.62 -16.23
CA ASN A 473 26.02 36.32 -15.10
C ASN A 473 25.47 35.31 -14.08
N LEU A 474 25.67 35.63 -12.80
CA LEU A 474 25.28 34.81 -11.66
C LEU A 474 23.83 34.32 -11.71
N TYR A 475 22.90 35.15 -12.19
CA TYR A 475 21.46 34.84 -12.22
C TYR A 475 20.99 34.13 -13.49
N THR A 476 21.84 34.03 -14.51
CA THR A 476 21.51 33.45 -15.82
C THR A 476 22.47 32.36 -16.25
N ARG A 477 23.43 31.99 -15.38
CA ARG A 477 24.36 30.90 -15.61
C ARG A 477 23.68 29.56 -15.47
N ARG A 478 24.24 28.57 -16.15
CA ARG A 478 23.82 27.18 -16.00
C ARG A 478 24.33 26.61 -14.67
N VAL A 479 23.44 25.97 -13.92
CA VAL A 479 23.77 25.31 -12.65
C VAL A 479 24.08 23.83 -12.91
N PHE A 480 25.28 23.40 -12.52
CA PHE A 480 25.71 22.01 -12.63
C PHE A 480 25.49 21.25 -11.32
N ILE A 481 25.28 19.94 -11.42
CA ILE A 481 25.03 19.07 -10.26
C ILE A 481 26.20 19.09 -9.29
N ASP A 482 27.44 19.15 -9.78
CA ASP A 482 28.66 19.16 -8.97
C ASP A 482 28.82 20.43 -8.13
N GLU A 483 28.13 21.53 -8.46
CA GLU A 483 28.12 22.74 -7.64
C GLU A 483 27.31 22.59 -6.36
N ILE A 484 26.15 21.90 -6.44
CA ILE A 484 25.25 21.70 -5.30
C ILE A 484 25.57 20.39 -4.58
N PHE A 485 25.87 19.34 -5.35
CA PHE A 485 26.08 17.97 -4.87
C PHE A 485 27.43 17.42 -5.37
N PRO A 486 28.56 17.94 -4.88
CA PRO A 486 29.91 17.55 -5.33
C PRO A 486 30.29 16.10 -5.02
N GLN A 487 29.52 15.42 -4.16
CA GLN A 487 29.76 14.05 -3.74
C GLN A 487 28.97 13.02 -4.58
N VAL A 488 28.13 13.47 -5.51
CA VAL A 488 27.33 12.60 -6.37
C VAL A 488 28.13 12.21 -7.60
N ASP A 489 28.37 10.91 -7.75
CA ASP A 489 29.01 10.36 -8.95
C ASP A 489 27.98 10.23 -10.09
N LEU A 490 28.17 11.00 -11.17
CA LEU A 490 27.30 10.98 -12.33
C LEU A 490 27.70 9.87 -13.32
N VAL A 491 26.72 9.11 -13.79
CA VAL A 491 26.95 8.09 -14.82
C VAL A 491 27.09 8.77 -16.18
N GLN A 492 28.04 8.30 -17.01
CA GLN A 492 28.23 8.84 -18.36
C GLN A 492 26.93 8.78 -19.17
N GLY A 493 26.55 9.92 -19.77
CA GLY A 493 25.33 10.07 -20.55
C GLY A 493 24.12 10.60 -19.77
N GLN A 494 24.20 10.73 -18.45
CA GLN A 494 23.22 11.49 -17.68
C GLN A 494 23.44 13.00 -17.84
N SER A 495 22.37 13.79 -17.69
CA SER A 495 22.48 15.26 -17.65
C SER A 495 23.28 15.68 -16.42
N THR A 496 24.31 16.50 -16.61
CA THR A 496 25.09 17.11 -15.52
C THR A 496 24.48 18.41 -15.01
N ILE A 497 23.32 18.80 -15.54
CA ILE A 497 22.68 20.10 -15.31
C ILE A 497 21.43 19.93 -14.48
N ILE A 498 21.28 20.81 -13.49
CA ILE A 498 20.06 20.95 -12.69
C ILE A 498 19.19 22.04 -13.34
N PRO A 499 17.95 21.72 -13.77
CA PRO A 499 17.01 22.76 -14.20
C PRO A 499 16.60 23.60 -13.00
N THR A 500 16.55 24.92 -13.18
CA THR A 500 16.11 25.87 -12.16
C THR A 500 14.70 26.36 -12.44
N LEU A 501 13.99 26.75 -11.38
CA LEU A 501 12.79 27.58 -11.47
C LEU A 501 13.19 29.01 -11.14
N ASP A 502 13.44 29.80 -12.17
CA ASP A 502 13.87 31.19 -12.05
C ASP A 502 12.65 32.07 -11.81
N LEU A 503 12.67 32.86 -10.74
CA LEU A 503 11.61 33.81 -10.38
C LEU A 503 12.16 35.23 -10.48
N THR A 504 11.79 35.94 -11.54
CA THR A 504 12.20 37.34 -11.75
C THR A 504 11.07 38.27 -11.35
N TYR A 505 11.23 38.93 -10.20
CA TYR A 505 10.23 39.81 -9.61
C TYR A 505 10.61 41.28 -9.81
N TYR A 506 9.71 42.06 -10.41
CA TYR A 506 9.87 43.49 -10.67
C TYR A 506 8.88 44.28 -9.81
N PRO A 507 9.26 44.62 -8.56
CA PRO A 507 8.34 45.24 -7.60
C PRO A 507 7.89 46.65 -8.00
N THR A 508 8.57 47.31 -8.93
CA THR A 508 8.22 48.64 -9.43
C THR A 508 7.37 48.60 -10.70
N GLU A 509 7.19 47.44 -11.32
CA GLU A 509 6.45 47.30 -12.57
C GLU A 509 5.07 46.70 -12.31
N ARG A 510 4.05 47.26 -12.96
CA ARG A 510 2.67 46.79 -12.85
C ARG A 510 2.51 45.38 -13.41
N GLY A 511 1.96 44.47 -12.59
CA GLY A 511 1.65 43.10 -12.99
C GLY A 511 0.30 42.93 -13.69
N PRO A 512 -0.01 41.70 -14.17
CA PRO A 512 -1.26 41.39 -14.85
C PRO A 512 -2.52 41.64 -14.00
N TYR A 513 -3.56 42.18 -14.62
CA TYR A 513 -4.88 42.43 -14.00
C TYR A 513 -4.83 43.34 -12.76
N ASN A 514 -3.82 44.22 -12.68
CA ASN A 514 -3.75 45.28 -11.68
C ASN A 514 -4.41 46.55 -12.20
N PHE A 515 -5.64 46.83 -11.77
CA PHE A 515 -6.42 48.02 -12.13
C PHE A 515 -6.28 49.18 -11.14
N GLU A 516 -5.23 49.19 -10.33
CA GLU A 516 -4.99 50.25 -9.35
C GLU A 516 -4.96 51.64 -10.02
N PRO A 517 -5.79 52.60 -9.58
CA PRO A 517 -5.93 53.87 -10.25
C PRO A 517 -4.66 54.72 -10.14
N VAL A 518 -4.31 55.34 -11.27
CA VAL A 518 -3.17 56.27 -11.52
C VAL A 518 -2.94 57.29 -10.38
N SER A 519 -3.99 57.75 -9.69
CA SER A 519 -3.88 58.70 -8.59
C SER A 519 -3.37 58.12 -7.25
N ALA A 520 -3.25 56.80 -7.12
CA ALA A 520 -2.81 56.13 -5.89
C ALA A 520 -1.35 55.65 -5.93
N SER A 521 -0.79 55.35 -7.11
CA SER A 521 0.56 54.79 -7.23
C SER A 521 1.24 54.89 -8.61
N ASP A 522 0.65 55.58 -9.59
CA ASP A 522 1.16 55.69 -10.97
C ASP A 522 0.78 57.06 -11.53
N ALA A 523 1.35 58.14 -10.98
CA ALA A 523 0.92 59.51 -11.29
C ALA A 523 1.11 59.91 -12.77
N ASN A 524 1.87 59.13 -13.55
CA ASN A 524 2.25 59.41 -14.93
C ASN A 524 1.56 58.49 -15.96
N GLY A 525 0.87 57.43 -15.53
CA GLY A 525 0.30 56.41 -16.42
C GLY A 525 1.36 55.58 -17.15
N ASP A 526 2.57 55.48 -16.57
CA ASP A 526 3.73 54.79 -17.13
C ASP A 526 3.83 53.33 -16.65
N GLY A 527 2.92 52.88 -15.78
CA GLY A 527 2.88 51.52 -15.25
C GLY A 527 3.90 51.27 -14.14
N VAL A 528 4.50 52.32 -13.59
CA VAL A 528 5.39 52.25 -12.42
C VAL A 528 4.56 52.27 -11.14
N LEU A 529 4.91 51.43 -10.17
CA LEU A 529 4.26 51.36 -8.85
C LEU A 529 5.09 52.12 -7.80
N ASP A 530 4.50 53.15 -7.20
CA ASP A 530 5.17 54.09 -6.27
C ASP A 530 5.64 53.48 -4.93
N ASN A 531 5.05 52.34 -4.50
CA ASN A 531 5.43 51.69 -3.24
C ASN A 531 5.85 50.22 -3.42
N PRO A 532 7.08 49.95 -3.88
CA PRO A 532 7.56 48.59 -4.15
C PRO A 532 7.55 47.66 -2.92
N THR A 533 7.58 48.22 -1.70
CA THR A 533 7.59 47.42 -0.46
C THR A 533 6.22 46.84 -0.08
N GLN A 534 5.15 47.37 -0.66
CA GLN A 534 3.78 46.88 -0.49
C GLN A 534 3.30 46.10 -1.71
N ASN A 535 4.15 45.90 -2.70
CA ASN A 535 3.78 45.14 -3.88
C ASN A 535 3.99 43.65 -3.66
N TRP A 536 3.13 42.86 -4.29
CA TRP A 536 3.14 41.42 -4.22
C TRP A 536 3.04 40.81 -5.60
N ALA A 537 3.54 39.59 -5.76
CA ALA A 537 3.23 38.74 -6.88
C ALA A 537 3.26 37.30 -6.39
N GLY A 538 2.52 36.43 -7.06
CA GLY A 538 2.42 35.03 -6.66
C GLY A 538 2.13 34.13 -7.82
N ILE A 539 2.62 32.91 -7.67
CA ILE A 539 2.32 31.78 -8.55
C ILE A 539 1.70 30.68 -7.71
N THR A 540 0.82 29.89 -8.32
CA THR A 540 0.17 28.75 -7.70
C THR A 540 0.28 27.54 -8.61
N ARG A 541 0.35 26.35 -8.03
CA ARG A 541 0.30 25.08 -8.74
C ARG A 541 -0.56 24.11 -7.99
N GLN A 542 -1.21 23.22 -8.72
CA GLN A 542 -1.85 22.07 -8.11
C GLN A 542 -0.80 21.05 -7.66
N ILE A 543 -1.02 20.43 -6.51
CA ILE A 543 -0.22 19.29 -6.06
C ILE A 543 -1.00 18.02 -6.39
N THR A 544 -0.33 17.06 -7.03
CA THR A 544 -0.97 15.82 -7.51
C THR A 544 -1.34 14.87 -6.37
N SER A 545 -0.56 14.86 -5.29
CA SER A 545 -0.88 14.12 -4.06
C SER A 545 -1.48 15.07 -3.04
N THR A 546 -2.78 14.98 -2.81
CA THR A 546 -3.51 15.87 -1.88
C THR A 546 -3.51 15.39 -0.44
N ASP A 547 -3.19 14.11 -0.19
CA ASP A 547 -3.14 13.52 1.14
C ASP A 547 -1.67 13.45 1.62
N PHE A 548 -1.26 14.50 2.32
CA PHE A 548 0.12 14.63 2.85
C PHE A 548 0.39 13.70 4.02
N GLU A 549 -0.62 13.32 4.80
CA GLU A 549 -0.47 12.34 5.88
C GLU A 549 -0.15 10.98 5.28
N GLN A 550 -0.94 10.52 4.30
CA GLN A 550 -0.69 9.24 3.63
C GLN A 550 0.65 9.23 2.87
N ALA A 551 1.02 10.36 2.25
CA ALA A 551 2.28 10.49 1.51
C ALA A 551 3.49 10.80 2.41
N ASN A 552 3.28 10.97 3.72
CA ASN A 552 4.30 11.37 4.70
C ASN A 552 5.14 12.58 4.25
N VAL A 553 4.48 13.66 3.82
CA VAL A 553 5.16 14.89 3.39
C VAL A 553 5.55 15.71 4.62
N GLU A 554 6.84 15.79 4.89
CA GLU A 554 7.37 16.47 6.08
C GLU A 554 8.02 17.83 5.80
N TYR A 555 8.72 17.96 4.66
CA TYR A 555 9.56 19.12 4.36
C TYR A 555 9.31 19.67 2.95
N ILE A 556 9.48 20.99 2.82
CA ILE A 556 9.70 21.65 1.53
C ILE A 556 11.19 21.98 1.46
N GLU A 557 11.89 21.31 0.56
CA GLU A 557 13.31 21.54 0.33
C GLU A 557 13.52 22.32 -0.96
N PHE A 558 14.35 23.35 -0.91
CA PHE A 558 14.76 24.08 -2.09
C PHE A 558 16.16 24.69 -1.90
N TRP A 559 16.90 24.79 -3.00
CA TRP A 559 18.18 25.48 -3.06
C TRP A 559 17.97 26.83 -3.72
N LEU A 560 18.16 27.91 -2.95
CA LEU A 560 18.07 29.27 -3.45
C LEU A 560 19.47 29.87 -3.60
N GLN A 561 19.80 30.31 -4.82
CA GLN A 561 21.01 31.10 -5.06
C GLN A 561 20.92 32.40 -4.26
N ASP A 562 21.94 32.72 -3.48
CA ASP A 562 21.98 33.97 -2.71
C ASP A 562 21.80 35.18 -3.65
N PRO A 563 20.66 35.91 -3.57
CA PRO A 563 20.34 36.99 -4.49
C PRO A 563 21.09 38.29 -4.19
N PHE A 564 21.90 38.33 -3.13
CA PHE A 564 22.57 39.55 -2.66
C PHE A 564 24.06 39.59 -3.00
N LEU A 565 24.58 38.62 -3.76
CA LEU A 565 26.00 38.54 -4.10
C LEU A 565 26.52 39.78 -4.84
N ASP A 566 25.72 40.39 -5.71
CA ASP A 566 26.09 41.63 -6.43
C ASP A 566 25.71 42.92 -5.67
N ASN A 567 24.74 42.84 -4.75
CA ASN A 567 24.31 43.97 -3.93
C ASN A 567 24.10 43.56 -2.46
N PRO A 568 25.18 43.46 -1.67
CA PRO A 568 25.12 43.04 -0.28
C PRO A 568 24.34 44.01 0.63
N SER A 569 24.08 45.23 0.16
CA SER A 569 23.36 46.27 0.91
C SER A 569 21.84 46.26 0.71
N ASN A 570 21.33 45.38 -0.15
CA ASN A 570 19.90 45.30 -0.42
C ASN A 570 19.13 44.81 0.83
N PRO A 571 18.09 45.53 1.30
CA PRO A 571 17.35 45.16 2.50
C PRO A 571 16.55 43.85 2.38
N GLY A 572 16.44 43.29 1.17
CA GLY A 572 15.78 42.03 0.89
C GLY A 572 14.26 42.12 0.80
N GLY A 573 13.63 40.96 0.64
CA GLY A 573 12.19 40.79 0.53
C GLY A 573 11.68 39.63 1.38
N LYS A 574 10.41 39.24 1.18
CA LYS A 574 9.81 38.08 1.85
C LYS A 574 9.25 37.12 0.81
N LEU A 575 9.63 35.85 0.91
CA LEU A 575 9.01 34.75 0.19
C LEU A 575 8.00 34.08 1.12
N PHE A 576 6.77 33.93 0.65
CA PHE A 576 5.72 33.17 1.33
C PHE A 576 5.41 31.92 0.52
N ILE A 577 5.27 30.80 1.21
CA ILE A 577 4.85 29.53 0.62
C ILE A 577 3.54 29.16 1.30
N ASP A 578 2.44 29.47 0.63
CA ASP A 578 1.12 29.07 1.08
C ASP A 578 0.86 27.62 0.68
N LEU A 579 0.59 26.75 1.65
CA LEU A 579 0.21 25.36 1.44
C LEU A 579 -1.21 25.11 1.97
N GLY A 580 -2.06 24.53 1.12
CA GLY A 580 -3.42 24.16 1.49
C GLY A 580 -4.41 24.44 0.38
N ASN A 581 -5.64 24.76 0.77
CA ASN A 581 -6.73 25.04 -0.16
C ASN A 581 -6.68 26.51 -0.61
N ILE A 582 -6.06 26.75 -1.75
CA ILE A 582 -5.91 28.09 -2.34
C ILE A 582 -7.00 28.30 -3.39
N SER A 583 -7.52 29.53 -3.48
CA SER A 583 -8.50 29.91 -4.49
C SER A 583 -7.89 29.84 -5.89
N GLU A 584 -8.49 29.05 -6.77
CA GLU A 584 -8.19 29.01 -8.21
C GLU A 584 -8.70 30.25 -8.95
N ASP A 585 -9.60 31.01 -8.32
CA ASP A 585 -10.11 32.25 -8.89
C ASP A 585 -9.09 33.39 -8.77
N VAL A 586 -8.37 33.61 -9.88
CA VAL A 586 -7.37 34.68 -10.04
C VAL A 586 -8.02 36.07 -10.15
N LEU A 587 -9.26 36.14 -10.66
CA LEU A 587 -10.00 37.35 -11.00
C LEU A 587 -11.37 37.35 -10.31
N LYS A 588 -11.38 37.79 -9.04
CA LYS A 588 -12.56 37.80 -8.17
C LYS A 588 -13.51 38.97 -8.41
#